data_AF-A0A3P7LQ56-F1
#
_entry.id   AF-A0A3P7LQ56-F1
#
_cell.length_a   1.000
_cell.length_b   1.000
_cell.length_c   1.000
_cell.angle_alpha   90.00
_cell.angle_beta   90.00
_cell.angle_gamma   90.00
#
_symmetry.space_group_name_H-M   'P 1'
#
loop_
_entity.id
_entity.type
_entity.pdbx_description
1 polymer ?
#
loop_
_entity_poly.entity_id
_entity_poly.type
_entity_poly.pdbx_seq_one_letter_code
_entity_poly.pdbx_strand_id
1 'polypeptide(L)'
;IFFFSVPKLSVYTNENCAFCKKKVITVEKYERDALFCSEECWTQSLRTCVADLRCGAISSWPVEMFVSLDAKRKLLELAAETLDGDFLLQVILMVKSRLDREIFFQLLLQNDLSYNHYVRFLNETGQVTDASALYETELSSNPQLAAMNASTLQAVDLLEFQTQANSEWLEFVEKTLPSANEHVKSLLGELSGQLIGQNLANTIIACILMDNKATNGSRSHQLKIKHKMSDEVFRWLALEPLIALEHWMEIDSLLIEKKWFARKFVLGLPVDRLILFLHSKNSPNAIIARYLQYLPDSDTLVDLVVRLGLYSLGIEHFVRKKDAAGLRGLHSRVPSSRTKETQEIEAYLSLPTNQWKENIPKE
;
A
#
# COMPACT_ATOMS: atom_id res chain seq x y z
N ILE A 1 -28.48 -1.99 17.89
CA ILE A 1 -28.33 -3.41 18.32
C ILE A 1 -29.03 -4.26 17.27
N PHE A 2 -28.29 -4.60 16.22
CA PHE A 2 -28.76 -5.40 15.09
C PHE A 2 -28.66 -6.88 15.48
N PHE A 3 -29.76 -7.61 15.38
CA PHE A 3 -29.75 -9.05 15.58
C PHE A 3 -29.04 -9.69 14.38
N PHE A 4 -27.82 -10.16 14.59
CA PHE A 4 -27.29 -11.26 13.79
C PHE A 4 -28.13 -12.51 14.09
N SER A 5 -28.37 -13.34 13.07
CA SER A 5 -29.07 -14.63 13.19
C SER A 5 -28.68 -15.34 14.50
N VAL A 6 -29.65 -15.45 15.41
CA VAL A 6 -29.49 -16.07 16.72
C VAL A 6 -29.38 -17.59 16.52
N PRO A 7 -28.51 -18.32 17.26
CA PRO A 7 -28.39 -19.76 17.12
C PRO A 7 -29.74 -20.45 17.37
N LYS A 8 -30.00 -21.55 16.65
CA LYS A 8 -31.13 -22.46 16.88
C LYS A 8 -31.05 -23.03 18.30
N LEU A 9 -31.58 -22.30 19.27
CA LEU A 9 -31.77 -22.75 20.65
C LEU A 9 -33.23 -23.17 20.80
N SER A 10 -33.45 -24.45 21.03
CA SER A 10 -34.75 -25.02 21.37
C SER A 10 -35.17 -24.57 22.77
N VAL A 11 -35.69 -23.35 22.87
CA VAL A 11 -36.36 -22.84 24.07
C VAL A 11 -37.85 -23.10 23.91
N TYR A 12 -38.46 -23.83 24.84
CA TYR A 12 -39.90 -24.04 24.88
C TYR A 12 -40.59 -22.72 25.23
N THR A 13 -41.48 -22.22 24.37
CA THR A 13 -42.35 -21.07 24.67
C THR A 13 -43.82 -21.52 24.64
N ASN A 14 -44.64 -20.97 25.54
CA ASN A 14 -46.10 -21.21 25.56
C ASN A 14 -46.87 -20.12 24.80
N GLU A 15 -46.18 -19.38 23.93
CA GLU A 15 -46.71 -18.22 23.22
C GLU A 15 -47.32 -18.62 21.87
N ASN A 16 -48.32 -17.85 21.45
CA ASN A 16 -49.00 -18.08 20.18
C ASN A 16 -48.32 -17.29 19.05
N CYS A 17 -48.26 -17.88 17.86
CA CYS A 17 -47.80 -17.22 16.66
C CYS A 17 -48.62 -15.95 16.42
N ALA A 18 -47.91 -14.83 16.21
CA ALA A 18 -48.52 -13.53 16.03
C ALA A 18 -49.47 -13.50 14.80
N PHE A 19 -49.16 -14.29 13.77
CA PHE A 19 -49.96 -14.43 12.55
C PHE A 19 -51.08 -15.48 12.66
N CYS A 20 -50.74 -16.78 12.70
CA CYS A 20 -51.74 -17.87 12.61
C CYS A 20 -52.34 -18.32 13.95
N LYS A 21 -51.92 -17.71 15.07
CA LYS A 21 -52.37 -18.01 16.45
C LYS A 21 -52.11 -19.45 16.95
N LYS A 22 -51.37 -20.28 16.19
CA LYS A 22 -50.91 -21.62 16.63
C LYS A 22 -49.80 -21.50 17.68
N LYS A 23 -49.69 -22.47 18.60
CA LYS A 23 -48.60 -22.51 19.59
C LYS A 23 -47.23 -22.65 18.91
N VAL A 24 -46.27 -21.85 19.33
CA VAL A 24 -44.89 -21.89 18.83
C VAL A 24 -44.12 -22.94 19.64
N ILE A 25 -43.80 -24.08 19.02
CA ILE A 25 -43.09 -25.20 19.68
C ILE A 25 -41.57 -25.02 19.59
N THR A 26 -41.09 -24.36 18.52
CA THR A 26 -39.70 -24.03 18.24
C THR A 26 -39.57 -22.53 18.00
N VAL A 27 -38.69 -21.86 18.74
CA VAL A 27 -38.51 -20.40 18.63
C VAL A 27 -37.52 -20.10 17.51
N GLU A 28 -38.01 -19.63 16.38
CA GLU A 28 -37.23 -18.83 15.43
C GLU A 28 -37.64 -17.38 15.63
N LYS A 29 -36.71 -16.56 16.13
CA LYS A 29 -36.99 -15.16 16.44
C LYS A 29 -36.67 -14.30 15.21
N TYR A 30 -37.71 -13.96 14.46
CA TYR A 30 -37.63 -13.08 13.29
C TYR A 30 -37.63 -11.59 13.68
N GLU A 31 -38.43 -11.22 14.68
CA GLU A 31 -38.58 -9.84 15.14
C GLU A 31 -38.39 -9.71 16.65
N ARG A 32 -38.13 -8.49 17.13
CA ARG A 32 -37.87 -8.24 18.55
C ARG A 32 -39.08 -8.57 19.44
N ASP A 33 -40.26 -8.17 18.99
CA ASP A 33 -41.49 -8.07 19.80
C ASP A 33 -42.61 -9.00 19.29
N ALA A 34 -42.33 -9.86 18.30
CA ALA A 34 -43.30 -10.79 17.72
C ALA A 34 -42.69 -12.17 17.44
N LEU A 35 -43.47 -13.24 17.71
CA LEU A 35 -43.09 -14.62 17.44
C LEU A 35 -43.89 -15.20 16.27
N PHE A 36 -43.19 -15.93 15.40
CA PHE A 36 -43.77 -16.63 14.26
C PHE A 36 -43.48 -18.13 14.37
N CYS A 37 -44.44 -18.98 14.00
CA CYS A 37 -44.24 -20.43 14.05
C CYS A 37 -43.47 -20.99 12.84
N SER A 38 -43.21 -20.16 11.82
CA SER A 38 -42.49 -20.51 10.59
C SER A 38 -42.13 -19.25 9.81
N GLU A 39 -41.11 -19.37 8.93
CA GLU A 39 -40.75 -18.34 7.96
C GLU A 39 -41.94 -17.95 7.06
N GLU A 40 -42.79 -18.90 6.69
CA GLU A 40 -43.99 -18.63 5.88
C GLU A 40 -44.98 -17.71 6.61
N CYS A 41 -45.20 -17.92 7.91
CA CYS A 41 -46.07 -17.04 8.70
C CYS A 41 -45.50 -15.63 8.85
N TRP A 42 -44.18 -15.51 8.96
CA TRP A 42 -43.50 -14.21 8.98
C TRP A 42 -43.59 -13.52 7.62
N THR A 43 -43.27 -14.23 6.53
CA THR A 43 -43.38 -13.73 5.16
C THR A 43 -44.80 -13.32 4.81
N GLN A 44 -45.81 -14.07 5.26
CA GLN A 44 -47.20 -13.71 5.01
C GLN A 44 -47.62 -12.44 5.75
N SER A 45 -47.12 -12.21 6.97
CA SER A 45 -47.33 -10.93 7.68
C SER A 45 -46.70 -9.74 6.94
N LEU A 46 -45.51 -9.93 6.35
CA LEU A 46 -44.85 -8.95 5.49
C LEU A 46 -45.61 -8.70 4.19
N ARG A 47 -46.16 -9.74 3.55
CA ARG A 47 -47.03 -9.59 2.36
C ARG A 47 -48.28 -8.79 2.68
N THR A 48 -48.94 -9.05 3.81
CA THR A 48 -50.08 -8.26 4.26
C THR A 48 -49.68 -6.80 4.47
N CYS A 49 -48.54 -6.56 5.13
CA CYS A 49 -48.00 -5.21 5.31
C CYS A 49 -47.78 -4.47 3.98
N VAL A 50 -47.16 -5.11 2.99
CA VAL A 50 -46.90 -4.53 1.67
C VAL A 50 -48.19 -4.25 0.91
N ALA A 51 -49.17 -5.18 0.96
CA ALA A 51 -50.47 -4.99 0.33
C ALA A 51 -51.24 -3.81 0.95
N ASP A 52 -51.28 -3.74 2.29
CA ASP A 52 -51.95 -2.67 3.02
C ASP A 52 -51.27 -1.32 2.75
N LEU A 53 -49.94 -1.29 2.72
CA LEU A 53 -49.15 -0.09 2.40
C LEU A 53 -49.46 0.42 0.99
N ARG A 54 -49.56 -0.48 0.00
CA ARG A 54 -49.89 -0.13 -1.39
C ARG A 54 -51.29 0.45 -1.51
N CYS A 55 -52.26 -0.07 -0.76
CA CYS A 55 -53.64 0.41 -0.78
C CYS A 55 -53.88 1.63 0.14
N GLY A 56 -52.89 2.07 0.91
CA GLY A 56 -53.04 3.14 1.90
C GLY A 56 -53.96 2.75 3.07
N ALA A 57 -54.16 1.45 3.31
CA ALA A 57 -55.02 0.93 4.36
C ALA A 57 -54.30 0.94 5.72
N ILE A 58 -55.08 0.94 6.80
CA ILE A 58 -54.53 0.73 8.15
C ILE A 58 -54.06 -0.72 8.23
N SER A 59 -52.74 -0.90 8.22
CA SER A 59 -52.15 -2.23 8.25
C SER A 59 -52.33 -2.89 9.62
N SER A 60 -52.75 -4.15 9.61
CA SER A 60 -52.69 -5.01 10.81
C SER A 60 -51.24 -5.35 11.21
N TRP A 61 -50.30 -5.09 10.30
CA TRP A 61 -48.86 -5.29 10.44
C TRP A 61 -48.10 -4.02 10.03
N PRO A 62 -48.01 -3.01 10.92
CA PRO A 62 -47.29 -1.78 10.62
C PRO A 62 -45.80 -2.05 10.31
N VAL A 63 -45.21 -1.25 9.43
CA VAL A 63 -43.80 -1.42 9.01
C VAL A 63 -42.83 -1.29 10.19
N GLU A 64 -43.25 -0.58 11.24
CA GLU A 64 -42.53 -0.41 12.50
C GLU A 64 -42.27 -1.72 13.23
N MET A 65 -43.12 -2.73 13.05
CA MET A 65 -42.96 -4.04 13.67
C MET A 65 -41.82 -4.86 13.06
N PHE A 66 -41.38 -4.50 11.85
CA PHE A 66 -40.35 -5.19 11.09
C PHE A 66 -39.02 -4.48 11.24
N VAL A 67 -38.29 -4.80 12.30
CA VAL A 67 -37.04 -4.13 12.70
C VAL A 67 -35.80 -4.86 12.21
N SER A 68 -35.92 -6.15 11.88
CA SER A 68 -34.80 -6.97 11.39
C SER A 68 -34.30 -6.53 10.00
N LEU A 69 -33.01 -6.73 9.72
CA LEU A 69 -32.46 -6.52 8.37
C LEU A 69 -33.07 -7.47 7.35
N ASP A 70 -33.35 -8.71 7.76
CA ASP A 70 -34.01 -9.70 6.91
C ASP A 70 -35.43 -9.27 6.54
N ALA A 71 -36.16 -8.62 7.44
CA ALA A 71 -37.46 -8.04 7.08
C ALA A 71 -37.32 -6.87 6.13
N LYS A 72 -36.31 -6.00 6.30
CA LYS A 72 -36.07 -4.90 5.34
C LYS A 72 -35.73 -5.42 3.95
N ARG A 73 -34.91 -6.47 3.86
CA ARG A 73 -34.64 -7.19 2.61
C ARG A 73 -35.93 -7.75 2.02
N LYS A 74 -36.73 -8.45 2.84
CA LYS A 74 -37.97 -9.08 2.37
C LYS A 74 -39.03 -8.08 1.93
N LEU A 75 -39.13 -6.91 2.58
CA LEU A 75 -40.01 -5.82 2.16
C LEU A 75 -39.63 -5.30 0.76
N LEU A 76 -38.34 -5.16 0.45
CA LEU A 76 -37.90 -4.75 -0.88
C LEU A 76 -38.19 -5.81 -1.94
N GLU A 77 -37.95 -7.09 -1.63
CA GLU A 77 -38.29 -8.21 -2.52
C GLU A 77 -39.78 -8.20 -2.86
N LEU A 78 -40.65 -8.16 -1.84
CA LEU A 78 -42.10 -8.17 -2.01
C LEU A 78 -42.62 -6.91 -2.71
N ALA A 79 -42.01 -5.75 -2.49
CA ALA A 79 -42.34 -4.53 -3.22
C ALA A 79 -41.89 -4.60 -4.69
N ALA A 80 -40.76 -5.23 -4.99
CA ALA A 80 -40.29 -5.42 -6.36
C ALA A 80 -41.21 -6.38 -7.14
N GLU A 81 -41.77 -7.40 -6.47
CA GLU A 81 -42.75 -8.33 -7.05
C GLU A 81 -44.05 -7.63 -7.51
N THR A 82 -44.37 -6.44 -7.01
CA THR A 82 -45.59 -5.73 -7.43
C THR A 82 -45.49 -5.06 -8.79
N LEU A 83 -44.28 -5.02 -9.40
CA LEU A 83 -43.97 -4.38 -10.69
C LEU A 83 -44.42 -2.91 -10.76
N ASP A 84 -44.39 -2.22 -9.63
CA ASP A 84 -44.85 -0.85 -9.45
C ASP A 84 -43.66 -0.01 -8.99
N GLY A 85 -43.05 0.72 -9.93
CA GLY A 85 -41.78 1.41 -9.70
C GLY A 85 -41.87 2.54 -8.67
N ASP A 86 -43.00 3.25 -8.63
CA ASP A 86 -43.24 4.34 -7.68
C ASP A 86 -43.42 3.79 -6.27
N PHE A 87 -44.19 2.69 -6.15
CA PHE A 87 -44.36 1.99 -4.89
C PHE A 87 -43.03 1.38 -4.39
N LEU A 88 -42.26 0.75 -5.28
CA LEU A 88 -40.94 0.22 -4.93
C LEU A 88 -40.02 1.34 -4.42
N LEU A 89 -39.98 2.50 -5.09
CA LEU A 89 -39.21 3.65 -4.64
C LEU A 89 -39.68 4.16 -3.27
N GLN A 90 -40.98 4.22 -3.03
CA GLN A 90 -41.54 4.58 -1.73
C GLN A 90 -41.04 3.65 -0.62
N VAL A 91 -41.04 2.32 -0.86
CA VAL A 91 -40.54 1.33 0.10
C VAL A 91 -39.03 1.49 0.31
N ILE A 92 -38.25 1.73 -0.76
CA ILE A 92 -36.82 2.01 -0.67
C ILE A 92 -36.52 3.20 0.24
N LEU A 93 -37.21 4.33 0.04
CA LEU A 93 -37.01 5.54 0.87
C LEU A 93 -37.44 5.33 2.33
N MET A 94 -38.46 4.51 2.55
CA MET A 94 -38.90 4.11 3.89
C MET A 94 -37.89 3.19 4.59
N VAL A 95 -37.22 2.30 3.86
CA VAL A 95 -36.13 1.47 4.39
C VAL A 95 -34.91 2.35 4.68
N LYS A 96 -34.56 3.27 3.76
CA LYS A 96 -33.45 4.23 3.92
C LYS A 96 -33.56 5.04 5.21
N SER A 97 -34.76 5.51 5.57
CA SER A 97 -34.96 6.33 6.77
C SER A 97 -34.75 5.58 8.09
N ARG A 98 -34.63 4.24 8.04
CA ARG A 98 -34.52 3.36 9.22
C ARG A 98 -33.19 2.63 9.31
N LEU A 99 -32.29 2.82 8.36
CA LEU A 99 -30.99 2.14 8.28
C LEU A 99 -29.86 3.16 8.16
N ASP A 100 -28.71 2.82 8.74
CA ASP A 100 -27.46 3.53 8.47
C ASP A 100 -27.09 3.41 6.98
N ARG A 101 -26.49 4.47 6.44
CA ARG A 101 -26.22 4.61 5.00
C ARG A 101 -25.47 3.41 4.42
N GLU A 102 -24.42 2.94 5.09
CA GLU A 102 -23.60 1.82 4.62
C GLU A 102 -24.38 0.51 4.59
N ILE A 103 -25.18 0.23 5.62
CA ILE A 103 -26.00 -0.97 5.72
C ILE A 103 -27.09 -0.93 4.63
N PHE A 104 -27.70 0.23 4.41
CA PHE A 104 -28.68 0.43 3.36
C PHE A 104 -28.09 0.20 1.96
N PHE A 105 -26.90 0.73 1.67
CA PHE A 105 -26.23 0.51 0.38
C PHE A 105 -25.90 -0.96 0.16
N GLN A 106 -25.33 -1.64 1.16
CA GLN A 106 -25.08 -3.08 1.09
C GLN A 106 -26.35 -3.90 0.85
N LEU A 107 -27.47 -3.48 1.45
CA LEU A 107 -28.77 -4.12 1.25
C LEU A 107 -29.33 -3.87 -0.15
N LEU A 108 -29.14 -2.68 -0.73
CA LEU A 108 -29.54 -2.39 -2.11
C LEU A 108 -28.75 -3.19 -3.14
N LEU A 109 -27.45 -3.39 -2.92
CA LEU A 109 -26.59 -4.18 -3.82
C LEU A 109 -27.00 -5.66 -3.92
N GLN A 110 -27.87 -6.13 -3.03
CA GLN A 110 -28.42 -7.49 -3.06
C GLN A 110 -29.70 -7.60 -3.89
N ASN A 111 -30.26 -6.48 -4.36
CA ASN A 111 -31.48 -6.43 -5.15
C ASN A 111 -31.33 -5.41 -6.30
N ASP A 112 -31.03 -5.91 -7.50
CA ASP A 112 -30.74 -5.09 -8.69
C ASP A 112 -31.86 -4.10 -9.04
N LEU A 113 -33.13 -4.51 -8.88
CA LEU A 113 -34.27 -3.63 -9.14
C LEU A 113 -34.27 -2.44 -8.18
N SER A 114 -34.10 -2.71 -6.88
CA SER A 114 -34.06 -1.66 -5.86
C SER A 114 -32.88 -0.73 -6.05
N TYR A 115 -31.70 -1.28 -6.38
CA TYR A 115 -30.51 -0.50 -6.73
C TYR A 115 -30.80 0.45 -7.90
N ASN A 116 -31.30 -0.07 -9.03
CA ASN A 116 -31.54 0.71 -10.23
C ASN A 116 -32.58 1.83 -10.02
N HIS A 117 -33.67 1.54 -9.31
CA HIS A 117 -34.69 2.54 -8.97
C HIS A 117 -34.13 3.64 -8.07
N TYR A 118 -33.28 3.27 -7.10
CA TYR A 118 -32.67 4.25 -6.20
C TYR A 118 -31.61 5.11 -6.89
N VAL A 119 -30.74 4.52 -7.74
CA VAL A 119 -29.77 5.25 -8.56
C VAL A 119 -30.49 6.25 -9.47
N ARG A 120 -31.56 5.82 -10.13
CA ARG A 120 -32.38 6.69 -10.97
C ARG A 120 -32.94 7.87 -10.17
N PHE A 121 -33.51 7.60 -9.00
CA PHE A 121 -34.00 8.64 -8.09
C PHE A 121 -32.89 9.64 -7.70
N LEU A 122 -31.69 9.16 -7.34
CA LEU A 122 -30.57 10.03 -6.98
C LEU A 122 -30.13 10.91 -8.15
N ASN A 123 -30.07 10.36 -9.36
CA ASN A 123 -29.71 11.10 -10.57
C ASN A 123 -30.78 12.15 -10.95
N GLU A 124 -32.06 11.77 -10.92
CA GLU A 124 -33.17 12.68 -11.25
C GLU A 124 -33.33 13.82 -10.22
N THR A 125 -32.98 13.58 -8.96
CA THR A 125 -33.03 14.59 -7.88
C THR A 125 -31.71 15.35 -7.69
N GLY A 126 -30.65 15.01 -8.43
CA GLY A 126 -29.35 15.68 -8.33
C GLY A 126 -28.59 15.41 -7.02
N GLN A 127 -28.86 14.30 -6.34
CA GLN A 127 -28.17 13.89 -5.11
C GLN A 127 -26.81 13.25 -5.40
N VAL A 128 -25.90 14.03 -6.00
CA VAL A 128 -24.60 13.57 -6.50
C VAL A 128 -23.74 12.93 -5.39
N THR A 129 -23.77 13.45 -4.17
CA THR A 129 -22.97 12.92 -3.06
C THR A 129 -23.38 11.51 -2.66
N ASP A 130 -24.69 11.23 -2.61
CA ASP A 130 -25.22 9.92 -2.26
C ASP A 130 -25.06 8.94 -3.44
N ALA A 131 -25.16 9.43 -4.69
CA ALA A 131 -24.90 8.63 -5.89
C ALA A 131 -23.43 8.16 -5.94
N SER A 132 -22.47 9.08 -5.76
CA SER A 132 -21.05 8.75 -5.71
C SER A 132 -20.74 7.75 -4.60
N ALA A 133 -21.28 7.95 -3.40
CA ALA A 133 -21.06 7.04 -2.28
C ALA A 133 -21.65 5.64 -2.53
N LEU A 134 -22.79 5.53 -3.24
CA LEU A 134 -23.36 4.25 -3.63
C LEU A 134 -22.50 3.53 -4.68
N TYR A 135 -22.01 4.24 -5.70
CA TYR A 135 -21.09 3.67 -6.70
C TYR A 135 -19.77 3.23 -6.06
N GLU A 136 -19.21 4.00 -5.12
CA GLU A 136 -18.03 3.60 -4.35
C GLU A 136 -18.28 2.31 -3.55
N THR A 137 -19.48 2.17 -2.99
CA THR A 137 -19.87 0.96 -2.24
C THR A 137 -20.00 -0.24 -3.19
N GLU A 138 -20.56 -0.07 -4.38
CA GLU A 138 -20.62 -1.11 -5.41
C GLU A 138 -19.22 -1.57 -5.83
N LEU A 139 -18.34 -0.61 -6.15
CA LEU A 139 -16.97 -0.87 -6.58
C LEU A 139 -16.17 -1.60 -5.50
N SER A 140 -16.31 -1.20 -4.23
CA SER A 140 -15.60 -1.83 -3.12
C SER A 140 -16.17 -3.20 -2.72
N SER A 141 -17.46 -3.47 -2.97
CA SER A 141 -18.10 -4.74 -2.62
C SER A 141 -17.76 -5.88 -3.58
N ASN A 142 -17.37 -5.57 -4.82
CA ASN A 142 -16.89 -6.57 -5.78
C ASN A 142 -15.35 -6.65 -5.76
N PRO A 143 -14.74 -7.78 -5.36
CA PRO A 143 -13.28 -7.90 -5.25
C PRO A 143 -12.50 -7.55 -6.53
N GLN A 144 -13.06 -7.83 -7.71
CA GLN A 144 -12.41 -7.50 -8.98
C GLN A 144 -12.43 -5.99 -9.26
N LEU A 145 -13.57 -5.34 -8.97
CA LEU A 145 -13.73 -3.89 -9.14
C LEU A 145 -13.02 -3.10 -8.02
N ALA A 146 -12.90 -3.65 -6.82
CA ALA A 146 -12.25 -3.01 -5.69
C ALA A 146 -10.76 -2.77 -5.97
N ALA A 147 -10.09 -3.76 -6.57
CA ALA A 147 -8.70 -3.62 -7.00
C ALA A 147 -8.54 -2.56 -8.11
N MET A 148 -9.44 -2.56 -9.09
CA MET A 148 -9.45 -1.55 -10.16
C MET A 148 -9.70 -0.15 -9.60
N ASN A 149 -10.69 0.02 -8.72
CA ASN A 149 -10.99 1.30 -8.09
C ASN A 149 -9.80 1.82 -7.27
N ALA A 150 -9.19 0.96 -6.44
CA ALA A 150 -8.01 1.34 -5.68
C ALA A 150 -6.84 1.76 -6.58
N SER A 151 -6.61 1.07 -7.70
CA SER A 151 -5.60 1.45 -8.69
C SER A 151 -5.92 2.77 -9.36
N THR A 152 -7.18 3.02 -9.72
CA THR A 152 -7.64 4.26 -10.33
C THR A 152 -7.46 5.44 -9.38
N LEU A 153 -7.87 5.29 -8.11
CA LEU A 153 -7.69 6.33 -7.10
C LEU A 153 -6.21 6.66 -6.89
N GLN A 154 -5.33 5.66 -6.83
CA GLN A 154 -3.88 5.90 -6.77
C GLN A 154 -3.35 6.63 -8.01
N ALA A 155 -3.87 6.33 -9.20
CA ALA A 155 -3.48 7.03 -10.42
C ALA A 155 -3.97 8.49 -10.43
N VAL A 156 -5.21 8.75 -10.00
CA VAL A 156 -5.76 10.11 -9.85
C VAL A 156 -4.94 10.91 -8.84
N ASP A 157 -4.67 10.34 -7.67
CA ASP A 157 -3.85 10.96 -6.62
C ASP A 157 -2.45 11.38 -7.12
N LEU A 158 -1.83 10.52 -7.94
CA LEU A 158 -0.52 10.80 -8.53
C LEU A 158 -0.61 11.89 -9.60
N LEU A 159 -1.63 11.83 -10.46
CA LEU A 159 -1.85 12.84 -11.51
C LEU A 159 -2.14 14.23 -10.93
N GLU A 160 -2.90 14.31 -9.84
CA GLU A 160 -3.14 15.56 -9.12
C GLU A 160 -1.83 16.16 -8.60
N PHE A 161 -1.00 15.33 -7.94
CA PHE A 161 0.33 15.75 -7.49
C PHE A 161 1.21 16.22 -8.66
N GLN A 162 1.28 15.44 -9.74
CA GLN A 162 2.07 15.77 -10.91
C GLN A 162 1.61 17.08 -11.54
N THR A 163 0.30 17.31 -11.62
CA THR A 163 -0.28 18.55 -12.16
C THR A 163 0.19 19.77 -11.36
N GLN A 164 0.24 19.65 -10.03
CA GLN A 164 0.72 20.73 -9.15
C GLN A 164 2.23 20.96 -9.27
N ALA A 165 3.02 19.91 -9.43
CA ALA A 165 4.48 19.98 -9.49
C ALA A 165 5.06 20.20 -10.89
N ASN A 166 4.26 20.07 -11.96
CA ASN A 166 4.76 20.02 -13.34
C ASN A 166 5.43 21.32 -13.80
N SER A 167 4.92 22.49 -13.40
CA SER A 167 5.54 23.77 -13.76
C SER A 167 6.92 23.93 -13.14
N GLU A 168 7.06 23.62 -11.85
CA GLU A 168 8.34 23.65 -11.13
C GLU A 168 9.33 22.65 -11.72
N TRP A 169 8.86 21.45 -12.10
CA TRP A 169 9.68 20.44 -12.77
C TRP A 169 10.27 20.93 -14.09
N LEU A 170 9.44 21.52 -14.96
CA LEU A 170 9.90 22.02 -16.25
C LEU A 170 10.95 23.13 -16.09
N GLU A 171 10.72 24.06 -15.14
CA GLU A 171 11.69 25.13 -14.83
C GLU A 171 13.01 24.55 -14.29
N PHE A 172 12.93 23.55 -13.40
CA PHE A 172 14.09 22.85 -12.86
C PHE A 172 14.91 22.18 -13.97
N VAL A 173 14.26 21.46 -14.88
CA VAL A 173 14.93 20.77 -16.00
C VAL A 173 15.64 21.78 -16.89
N GLU A 174 14.95 22.86 -17.30
CA GLU A 174 15.53 23.90 -18.17
C GLU A 174 16.76 24.55 -17.54
N LYS A 175 16.70 24.86 -16.26
CA LYS A 175 17.79 25.50 -15.51
C LYS A 175 18.97 24.56 -15.25
N THR A 176 18.70 23.29 -14.96
CA THR A 176 19.70 22.34 -14.46
C THR A 176 20.42 21.60 -15.59
N LEU A 177 19.73 21.33 -16.71
CA LEU A 177 20.28 20.57 -17.82
C LEU A 177 21.61 21.11 -18.38
N PRO A 178 21.83 22.44 -18.53
CA PRO A 178 23.09 22.96 -19.08
C PRO A 178 24.31 22.70 -18.18
N SER A 179 24.16 22.86 -16.87
CA SER A 179 25.25 22.81 -15.89
C SER A 179 25.39 21.46 -15.17
N ALA A 180 24.44 20.55 -15.36
CA ALA A 180 24.46 19.22 -14.77
C ALA A 180 25.65 18.36 -15.22
N ASN A 181 26.12 17.49 -14.31
CA ASN A 181 27.07 16.43 -14.63
C ASN A 181 26.42 15.36 -15.54
N GLU A 182 27.22 14.45 -16.09
CA GLU A 182 26.76 13.43 -17.03
C GLU A 182 25.70 12.49 -16.41
N HIS A 183 25.85 12.14 -15.13
CA HIS A 183 24.91 11.26 -14.43
C HIS A 183 23.52 11.89 -14.29
N VAL A 184 23.46 13.16 -13.87
CA VAL A 184 22.21 13.91 -13.77
C VAL A 184 21.61 14.12 -15.15
N LYS A 185 22.41 14.43 -16.17
CA LYS A 185 21.93 14.54 -17.57
C LYS A 185 21.31 13.24 -18.07
N SER A 186 21.89 12.09 -17.75
CA SER A 186 21.33 10.77 -18.09
C SER A 186 19.93 10.60 -17.49
N LEU A 187 19.78 10.87 -16.19
CA LEU A 187 18.49 10.77 -15.50
C LEU A 187 17.43 11.74 -16.07
N LEU A 188 17.83 12.99 -16.34
CA LEU A 188 16.93 13.97 -16.96
C LEU A 188 16.52 13.57 -18.38
N GLY A 189 17.40 12.90 -19.12
CA GLY A 189 17.09 12.33 -20.44
C GLY A 189 16.02 11.24 -20.37
N GLU A 190 16.09 10.35 -19.38
CA GLU A 190 15.09 9.30 -19.15
C GLU A 190 13.73 9.89 -18.71
N LEU A 191 13.77 10.96 -17.92
CA LEU A 191 12.58 11.67 -17.41
C LEU A 191 12.06 12.76 -18.36
N SER A 192 12.51 12.76 -19.63
CA SER A 192 12.29 13.89 -20.54
C SER A 192 10.83 14.34 -20.66
N GLY A 193 10.64 15.65 -20.70
CA GLY A 193 9.34 16.28 -20.91
C GLY A 193 8.54 16.52 -19.62
N GLN A 194 7.23 16.35 -19.72
CA GLN A 194 6.29 16.64 -18.65
C GLN A 194 6.36 15.57 -17.55
N LEU A 195 6.14 16.00 -16.31
CA LEU A 195 6.01 15.11 -15.16
C LEU A 195 4.67 14.36 -15.19
N ILE A 196 3.65 14.97 -15.81
CA ILE A 196 2.29 14.41 -15.93
C ILE A 196 2.33 13.11 -16.74
N GLY A 197 1.74 12.06 -16.18
CA GLY A 197 1.67 10.74 -16.81
C GLY A 197 2.91 9.86 -16.58
N GLN A 198 3.93 10.38 -15.92
CA GLN A 198 5.05 9.55 -15.46
C GLN A 198 4.57 8.53 -14.42
N ASN A 199 5.23 7.38 -14.34
CA ASN A 199 4.94 6.42 -13.28
C ASN A 199 5.42 6.97 -11.91
N LEU A 200 4.98 6.34 -10.82
CA LEU A 200 5.33 6.76 -9.45
C LEU A 200 6.84 6.77 -9.21
N ALA A 201 7.59 5.81 -9.75
CA ALA A 201 9.02 5.71 -9.56
C ALA A 201 9.76 6.91 -10.21
N ASN A 202 9.42 7.22 -11.45
CA ASN A 202 9.95 8.37 -12.18
C ASN A 202 9.60 9.69 -11.50
N THR A 203 8.37 9.80 -10.97
CA THR A 203 7.92 10.98 -10.22
C THR A 203 8.73 11.14 -8.93
N ILE A 204 9.00 10.05 -8.21
CA ILE A 204 9.87 10.07 -7.03
C ILE A 204 11.28 10.50 -7.39
N ILE A 205 11.88 9.97 -8.47
CA ILE A 205 13.22 10.39 -8.92
C ILE A 205 13.23 11.89 -9.23
N ALA A 206 12.25 12.39 -9.98
CA ALA A 206 12.10 13.81 -10.27
C ALA A 206 12.02 14.66 -8.99
N CYS A 207 11.22 14.23 -8.00
CA CYS A 207 11.15 14.90 -6.70
C CYS A 207 12.48 14.90 -5.95
N ILE A 208 13.25 13.80 -5.98
CA ILE A 208 14.56 13.75 -5.33
C ILE A 208 15.54 14.72 -6.00
N LEU A 209 15.52 14.80 -7.34
CA LEU A 209 16.35 15.72 -8.10
C LEU A 209 16.02 17.19 -7.77
N MET A 210 14.73 17.53 -7.70
CA MET A 210 14.29 18.90 -7.35
C MET A 210 14.56 19.25 -5.88
N ASP A 211 14.26 18.35 -4.95
CA ASP A 211 14.41 18.58 -3.50
C ASP A 211 15.86 18.45 -3.02
N ASN A 212 16.72 17.82 -3.82
CA ASN A 212 18.08 17.46 -3.47
C ASN A 212 18.15 16.58 -2.20
N LYS A 213 17.09 15.78 -1.97
CA LYS A 213 16.80 15.08 -0.70
C LYS A 213 15.79 13.94 -0.90
N ALA A 214 15.88 12.87 -0.11
CA ALA A 214 14.95 11.73 -0.14
C ALA A 214 14.37 11.33 1.24
N THR A 215 14.89 11.89 2.33
CA THR A 215 14.46 11.59 3.70
C THR A 215 13.26 12.44 4.12
N ASN A 216 12.82 12.28 5.38
CA ASN A 216 11.63 12.91 5.94
C ASN A 216 11.52 14.41 5.59
N GLY A 217 10.31 14.79 5.15
CA GLY A 217 9.99 16.15 4.72
C GLY A 217 10.13 16.41 3.22
N SER A 218 10.84 15.55 2.48
CA SER A 218 10.88 15.63 1.01
C SER A 218 9.56 15.19 0.36
N ARG A 219 9.27 15.68 -0.85
CA ARG A 219 8.11 15.28 -1.65
C ARG A 219 8.15 13.80 -2.01
N SER A 220 9.34 13.28 -2.31
CA SER A 220 9.57 11.86 -2.58
C SER A 220 9.17 10.98 -1.38
N HIS A 221 9.52 11.41 -0.16
CA HIS A 221 9.11 10.69 1.05
C HIS A 221 7.60 10.78 1.32
N GLN A 222 6.97 11.91 1.01
CA GLN A 222 5.51 12.05 1.12
C GLN A 222 4.78 11.12 0.15
N LEU A 223 5.23 11.05 -1.11
CA LEU A 223 4.69 10.15 -2.12
C LEU A 223 4.87 8.68 -1.72
N LYS A 224 6.04 8.32 -1.17
CA LYS A 224 6.29 6.97 -0.64
C LYS A 224 5.24 6.58 0.40
N ILE A 225 4.96 7.45 1.38
CA ILE A 225 3.96 7.20 2.43
C ILE A 225 2.57 7.10 1.82
N LYS A 226 2.18 8.09 0.98
CA LYS A 226 0.83 8.16 0.37
C LYS A 226 0.51 6.92 -0.46
N HIS A 227 1.46 6.47 -1.28
CA HIS A 227 1.30 5.30 -2.16
C HIS A 227 1.75 3.98 -1.53
N LYS A 228 2.04 3.95 -0.22
CA LYS A 228 2.40 2.73 0.54
C LYS A 228 3.57 1.95 -0.08
N MET A 229 4.57 2.66 -0.62
CA MET A 229 5.76 2.04 -1.20
C MET A 229 6.64 1.44 -0.09
N SER A 230 7.13 0.22 -0.32
CA SER A 230 8.02 -0.45 0.65
C SER A 230 9.35 0.31 0.85
N ASP A 231 9.90 0.21 2.05
CA ASP A 231 11.17 0.87 2.41
C ASP A 231 12.33 0.42 1.52
N GLU A 232 12.43 -0.88 1.23
CA GLU A 232 13.49 -1.43 0.39
C GLU A 232 13.42 -0.89 -1.05
N VAL A 233 12.22 -0.90 -1.66
CA VAL A 233 12.03 -0.36 -3.02
C VAL A 233 12.37 1.14 -3.05
N PHE A 234 11.90 1.90 -2.08
CA PHE A 234 12.18 3.33 -2.01
C PHE A 234 13.67 3.62 -1.85
N ARG A 235 14.39 2.85 -1.00
CA ARG A 235 15.84 3.00 -0.81
C ARG A 235 16.58 2.76 -2.13
N TRP A 236 16.27 1.67 -2.83
CA TRP A 236 16.89 1.39 -4.14
C TRP A 236 16.61 2.49 -5.17
N LEU A 237 15.36 2.95 -5.22
CA LEU A 237 14.94 4.00 -6.15
C LEU A 237 15.63 5.34 -5.89
N ALA A 238 15.86 5.68 -4.62
CA ALA A 238 16.49 6.94 -4.25
C ALA A 238 18.02 6.94 -4.38
N LEU A 239 18.67 5.78 -4.46
CA LEU A 239 20.14 5.71 -4.53
C LEU A 239 20.70 6.37 -5.79
N GLU A 240 20.15 6.06 -6.95
CA GLU A 240 20.67 6.56 -8.22
C GLU A 240 20.68 8.10 -8.30
N PRO A 241 19.56 8.82 -8.08
CA PRO A 241 19.58 10.27 -8.11
C PRO A 241 20.49 10.86 -7.04
N LEU A 242 20.55 10.29 -5.83
CA LEU A 242 21.43 10.80 -4.77
C LEU A 242 22.92 10.59 -5.09
N ILE A 243 23.28 9.49 -5.75
CA ILE A 243 24.65 9.25 -6.24
C ILE A 243 25.00 10.25 -7.33
N ALA A 244 24.07 10.46 -8.28
CA ALA A 244 24.26 11.41 -9.37
C ALA A 244 24.45 12.85 -8.87
N LEU A 245 23.79 13.21 -7.77
CA LEU A 245 23.92 14.51 -7.10
C LEU A 245 25.11 14.59 -6.12
N GLU A 246 25.78 13.46 -5.83
CA GLU A 246 26.87 13.31 -4.85
C GLU A 246 26.45 13.56 -3.38
N HIS A 247 25.19 13.25 -3.03
CA HIS A 247 24.60 13.46 -1.69
C HIS A 247 24.87 12.32 -0.72
N TRP A 248 26.15 12.03 -0.47
CA TRP A 248 26.60 10.88 0.34
C TRP A 248 26.06 10.85 1.78
N MET A 249 25.82 12.02 2.37
CA MET A 249 25.26 12.15 3.72
C MET A 249 23.77 11.79 3.75
N GLU A 250 23.03 12.09 2.68
CA GLU A 250 21.63 11.72 2.56
C GLU A 250 21.49 10.21 2.35
N ILE A 251 22.40 9.62 1.56
CA ILE A 251 22.48 8.16 1.37
C ILE A 251 22.73 7.46 2.72
N ASP A 252 23.64 7.97 3.56
CA ASP A 252 23.85 7.42 4.90
C ASP A 252 22.59 7.46 5.75
N SER A 253 21.91 8.61 5.79
CA SER A 253 20.68 8.80 6.55
C SER A 253 19.58 7.83 6.10
N LEU A 254 19.53 7.55 4.79
CA LEU A 254 18.54 6.67 4.17
C LEU A 254 18.83 5.18 4.42
N LEU A 255 20.11 4.78 4.42
CA LEU A 255 20.52 3.38 4.51
C LEU A 255 20.85 2.91 5.93
N ILE A 256 21.38 3.79 6.78
CA ILE A 256 21.87 3.41 8.10
C ILE A 256 20.75 3.54 9.13
N GLU A 257 20.19 2.40 9.54
CA GLU A 257 19.17 2.37 10.58
C GLU A 257 19.81 2.51 11.97
N LYS A 258 19.51 3.61 12.68
CA LYS A 258 19.83 3.77 14.11
C LYS A 258 18.82 2.99 14.94
N LYS A 259 19.06 1.70 15.15
CA LYS A 259 18.31 0.94 16.17
C LYS A 259 18.83 1.35 17.55
N TRP A 260 18.01 2.04 18.33
CA TRP A 260 18.33 2.57 19.67
C TRP A 260 18.97 1.54 20.62
N PHE A 261 18.74 0.24 20.39
CA PHE A 261 19.26 -0.85 21.23
C PHE A 261 20.38 -1.68 20.59
N ALA A 262 20.78 -1.40 19.35
CA ALA A 262 21.82 -2.18 18.67
C ALA A 262 23.20 -1.51 18.81
N ARG A 263 24.19 -2.28 19.28
CA ARG A 263 25.60 -1.84 19.28
C ARG A 263 26.22 -1.74 17.88
N LYS A 264 25.54 -2.29 16.86
CA LYS A 264 25.98 -2.31 15.47
C LYS A 264 24.91 -1.65 14.59
N PHE A 265 25.33 -0.76 13.72
CA PHE A 265 24.50 -0.24 12.64
C PHE A 265 24.07 -1.38 11.73
N VAL A 266 22.80 -1.35 11.30
CA VAL A 266 22.26 -2.27 10.30
C VAL A 266 21.96 -1.45 9.06
N LEU A 267 22.43 -1.93 7.91
CA LEU A 267 22.08 -1.35 6.62
C LEU A 267 20.68 -1.84 6.21
N GLY A 268 19.85 -0.92 5.75
CA GLY A 268 18.50 -1.19 5.27
C GLY A 268 18.43 -1.86 3.89
N LEU A 269 19.57 -2.27 3.33
CA LEU A 269 19.73 -2.95 2.04
C LEU A 269 20.83 -4.03 2.12
N PRO A 270 20.80 -5.07 1.26
CA PRO A 270 21.90 -6.03 1.11
C PRO A 270 23.21 -5.34 0.68
N VAL A 271 24.25 -5.50 1.51
CA VAL A 271 25.51 -4.75 1.38
C VAL A 271 26.29 -5.11 0.12
N ASP A 272 26.30 -6.40 -0.23
CA ASP A 272 26.91 -6.94 -1.45
C ASP A 272 26.31 -6.29 -2.70
N ARG A 273 24.97 -6.23 -2.79
CA ARG A 273 24.27 -5.59 -3.90
C ARG A 273 24.51 -4.09 -3.94
N LEU A 274 24.54 -3.44 -2.78
CA LEU A 274 24.82 -2.01 -2.68
C LEU A 274 26.21 -1.68 -3.23
N ILE A 275 27.24 -2.46 -2.88
CA ILE A 275 28.60 -2.26 -3.37
C ILE A 275 28.68 -2.49 -4.88
N LEU A 276 28.03 -3.54 -5.39
CA LEU A 276 27.93 -3.78 -6.84
C LEU A 276 27.31 -2.57 -7.56
N PHE A 277 26.24 -2.02 -6.98
CA PHE A 277 25.57 -0.85 -7.54
C PHE A 277 26.45 0.40 -7.51
N LEU A 278 27.06 0.73 -6.37
CA LEU A 278 27.99 1.86 -6.22
C LEU A 278 29.17 1.77 -7.21
N HIS A 279 29.74 0.58 -7.34
CA HIS A 279 30.81 0.33 -8.31
C HIS A 279 30.33 0.52 -9.75
N SER A 280 29.14 0.02 -10.11
CA SER A 280 28.57 0.20 -11.45
C SER A 280 28.30 1.66 -11.82
N LYS A 281 28.11 2.53 -10.83
CA LYS A 281 27.90 3.98 -10.99
C LYS A 281 29.19 4.79 -10.83
N ASN A 282 30.36 4.14 -10.86
CA ASN A 282 31.67 4.79 -10.70
C ASN A 282 31.78 5.65 -9.42
N SER A 283 31.12 5.23 -8.33
CA SER A 283 31.18 5.95 -7.06
C SER A 283 32.62 5.99 -6.52
N PRO A 284 33.03 7.05 -5.80
CA PRO A 284 34.38 7.15 -5.28
C PRO A 284 34.75 5.96 -4.37
N ASN A 285 35.99 5.49 -4.49
CA ASN A 285 36.51 4.37 -3.69
C ASN A 285 36.35 4.57 -2.18
N ALA A 286 36.47 5.82 -1.69
CA ALA A 286 36.24 6.16 -0.29
C ALA A 286 34.79 5.86 0.17
N ILE A 287 33.81 6.04 -0.70
CA ILE A 287 32.40 5.73 -0.42
C ILE A 287 32.19 4.21 -0.41
N ILE A 288 32.76 3.50 -1.38
CA ILE A 288 32.69 2.02 -1.44
C ILE A 288 33.34 1.40 -0.18
N ALA A 289 34.51 1.91 0.23
CA ALA A 289 35.20 1.51 1.45
C ALA A 289 34.35 1.65 2.71
N ARG A 290 33.57 2.74 2.79
CA ARG A 290 32.66 3.01 3.91
C ARG A 290 31.59 1.95 4.08
N TYR A 291 31.11 1.34 2.99
CA TYR A 291 30.08 0.29 3.05
C TYR A 291 30.66 -1.12 3.14
N LEU A 292 31.87 -1.36 2.61
CA LEU A 292 32.59 -2.65 2.73
C LEU A 292 32.71 -3.13 4.18
N GLN A 293 32.80 -2.22 5.15
CA GLN A 293 32.91 -2.58 6.57
C GLN A 293 31.70 -3.33 7.14
N TYR A 294 30.54 -3.24 6.50
CA TYR A 294 29.29 -3.86 6.92
C TYR A 294 29.06 -5.26 6.33
N LEU A 295 29.97 -5.78 5.49
CA LEU A 295 29.89 -7.16 5.05
C LEU A 295 30.07 -8.13 6.24
N PRO A 296 29.29 -9.22 6.29
CA PRO A 296 29.21 -10.08 7.46
C PRO A 296 30.44 -10.98 7.65
N ASP A 297 31.06 -11.43 6.55
CA ASP A 297 32.16 -12.41 6.57
C ASP A 297 33.29 -12.04 5.59
N SER A 298 34.48 -12.55 5.87
CA SER A 298 35.69 -12.25 5.10
C SER A 298 35.70 -12.92 3.73
N ASP A 299 35.08 -14.09 3.57
CA ASP A 299 35.07 -14.83 2.30
C ASP A 299 34.20 -14.14 1.24
N THR A 300 33.01 -13.65 1.61
CA THR A 300 32.16 -12.84 0.72
C THR A 300 32.84 -11.53 0.34
N LEU A 301 33.59 -10.90 1.25
CA LEU A 301 34.37 -9.72 0.94
C LEU A 301 35.48 -10.02 -0.07
N VAL A 302 36.25 -11.09 0.13
CA VAL A 302 37.29 -11.51 -0.82
C VAL A 302 36.68 -11.76 -2.19
N ASP A 303 35.55 -12.47 -2.26
CA ASP A 303 34.88 -12.74 -3.53
C ASP A 303 34.47 -11.47 -4.27
N LEU A 304 33.88 -10.52 -3.54
CA LEU A 304 33.44 -9.25 -4.09
C LEU A 304 34.62 -8.39 -4.56
N VAL A 305 35.68 -8.30 -3.76
CA VAL A 305 36.91 -7.57 -4.09
C VAL A 305 37.57 -8.13 -5.34
N VAL A 306 37.71 -9.47 -5.42
CA VAL A 306 38.30 -10.14 -6.58
C VAL A 306 37.46 -9.91 -7.83
N ARG A 307 36.13 -10.06 -7.70
CA ARG A 307 35.17 -9.89 -8.80
C ARG A 307 35.16 -8.48 -9.38
N LEU A 308 35.24 -7.46 -8.52
CA LEU A 308 35.20 -6.05 -8.92
C LEU A 308 36.58 -5.44 -9.15
N GLY A 309 37.65 -6.18 -8.85
CA GLY A 309 39.01 -5.69 -8.97
C GLY A 309 39.41 -4.64 -7.93
N LEU A 310 38.72 -4.58 -6.78
CA LEU A 310 38.89 -3.59 -5.72
C LEU A 310 40.00 -3.97 -4.71
N TYR A 311 41.13 -4.49 -5.21
CA TYR A 311 42.16 -5.12 -4.39
C TYR A 311 42.74 -4.19 -3.32
N SER A 312 43.04 -2.93 -3.67
CA SER A 312 43.54 -1.93 -2.72
C SER A 312 42.59 -1.70 -1.54
N LEU A 313 41.29 -1.58 -1.81
CA LEU A 313 40.26 -1.43 -0.76
C LEU A 313 40.12 -2.69 0.10
N GLY A 314 40.27 -3.87 -0.51
CA GLY A 314 40.27 -5.14 0.22
C GLY A 314 41.46 -5.25 1.17
N ILE A 315 42.66 -4.88 0.72
CA ILE A 315 43.89 -4.85 1.53
C ILE A 315 43.70 -3.90 2.70
N GLU A 316 43.30 -2.64 2.43
CA GLU A 316 43.05 -1.63 3.46
C GLU A 316 42.04 -2.13 4.52
N HIS A 317 40.95 -2.77 4.08
CA HIS A 317 39.95 -3.32 4.98
C HIS A 317 40.54 -4.39 5.93
N PHE A 318 41.23 -5.39 5.39
CA PHE A 318 41.78 -6.48 6.20
C PHE A 318 42.90 -6.01 7.12
N VAL A 319 43.74 -5.09 6.64
CA VAL A 319 44.79 -4.44 7.44
C VAL A 319 44.18 -3.69 8.62
N ARG A 320 43.16 -2.86 8.37
CA ARG A 320 42.45 -2.09 9.41
C ARG A 320 41.76 -2.98 10.44
N LYS A 321 41.16 -4.09 10.00
CA LYS A 321 40.54 -5.09 10.91
C LYS A 321 41.54 -6.05 11.56
N LYS A 322 42.82 -6.00 11.18
CA LYS A 322 43.87 -6.95 11.61
C LYS A 322 43.51 -8.41 11.32
N ASP A 323 42.80 -8.65 10.22
CA ASP A 323 42.35 -9.97 9.81
C ASP A 323 43.37 -10.63 8.86
N ALA A 324 44.33 -11.33 9.45
CA ALA A 324 45.33 -12.08 8.69
C ALA A 324 44.77 -13.29 7.94
N ALA A 325 43.64 -13.85 8.37
CA ALA A 325 43.01 -14.97 7.66
C ALA A 325 42.37 -14.47 6.35
N GLY A 326 41.59 -13.41 6.42
CA GLY A 326 41.01 -12.75 5.25
C GLY A 326 42.06 -12.23 4.26
N LEU A 327 43.15 -11.64 4.76
CA LEU A 327 44.24 -11.16 3.91
C LEU A 327 44.97 -12.30 3.17
N ARG A 328 45.17 -13.46 3.81
CA ARG A 328 45.68 -14.67 3.15
C ARG A 328 44.69 -15.23 2.13
N GLY A 329 43.40 -15.21 2.46
CA GLY A 329 42.33 -15.58 1.53
C GLY A 329 42.37 -14.73 0.27
N LEU A 330 42.55 -13.40 0.42
CA LEU A 330 42.71 -12.49 -0.71
C LEU A 330 43.96 -12.82 -1.53
N HIS A 331 45.13 -12.97 -0.87
CA HIS A 331 46.41 -13.31 -1.54
C HIS A 331 46.28 -14.52 -2.47
N SER A 332 45.62 -15.58 -2.01
CA SER A 332 45.44 -16.81 -2.78
C SER A 332 44.61 -16.64 -4.07
N ARG A 333 43.87 -15.54 -4.18
CA ARG A 333 42.97 -15.24 -5.31
C ARG A 333 43.40 -14.04 -6.14
N VAL A 334 44.46 -13.33 -5.75
CA VAL A 334 45.00 -12.22 -6.55
C VAL A 334 45.66 -12.79 -7.82
N PRO A 335 45.28 -12.31 -9.02
CA PRO A 335 45.93 -12.74 -10.25
C PRO A 335 47.42 -12.34 -10.28
N SER A 336 48.26 -13.18 -10.86
CA SER A 336 49.72 -12.93 -10.99
C SER A 336 50.07 -11.62 -11.74
N SER A 337 49.12 -11.05 -12.50
CA SER A 337 49.27 -9.77 -13.18
C SER A 337 49.27 -8.56 -12.23
N ARG A 338 48.75 -8.71 -11.01
CA ARG A 338 48.67 -7.63 -10.00
C ARG A 338 49.83 -7.71 -9.02
N THR A 339 51.02 -7.42 -9.54
CA THR A 339 52.27 -7.56 -8.79
C THR A 339 52.40 -6.58 -7.63
N LYS A 340 51.87 -5.36 -7.76
CA LYS A 340 51.91 -4.33 -6.70
C LYS A 340 51.10 -4.77 -5.48
N GLU A 341 49.85 -5.16 -5.69
CA GLU A 341 48.94 -5.59 -4.63
C GLU A 341 49.43 -6.88 -3.97
N THR A 342 50.01 -7.80 -4.75
CA THR A 342 50.62 -9.03 -4.22
C THR A 342 51.80 -8.73 -3.29
N GLN A 343 52.70 -7.83 -3.71
CA GLN A 343 53.85 -7.41 -2.90
C GLN A 343 53.40 -6.69 -1.62
N GLU A 344 52.37 -5.86 -1.70
CA GLU A 344 51.80 -5.17 -0.55
C GLU A 344 51.23 -6.16 0.47
N ILE A 345 50.46 -7.16 0.01
CA ILE A 345 49.92 -8.20 0.88
C ILE A 345 51.04 -9.00 1.55
N GLU A 346 52.06 -9.40 0.80
CA GLU A 346 53.21 -10.15 1.33
C GLU A 346 53.99 -9.34 2.37
N ALA A 347 54.15 -8.03 2.15
CA ALA A 347 54.77 -7.13 3.12
C ALA A 347 54.00 -7.11 4.44
N TYR A 348 52.66 -7.00 4.42
CA TYR A 348 51.85 -7.07 5.64
C TYR A 348 51.90 -8.46 6.29
N LEU A 349 51.79 -9.54 5.51
CA LEU A 349 51.80 -10.91 6.04
C LEU A 349 53.16 -11.33 6.63
N SER A 350 54.25 -10.68 6.22
CA SER A 350 55.58 -10.88 6.82
C SER A 350 55.71 -10.27 8.23
N LEU A 351 54.81 -9.37 8.61
CA LEU A 351 54.81 -8.68 9.89
C LEU A 351 53.72 -9.21 10.83
N PRO A 352 53.95 -9.24 12.15
CA PRO A 352 52.88 -9.51 13.11
C PRO A 352 51.76 -8.46 13.03
N THR A 353 50.50 -8.88 13.22
CA THR A 353 49.30 -8.02 13.02
C THR A 353 49.24 -6.76 13.89
N ASN A 354 50.00 -6.71 14.99
CA ASN A 354 50.12 -5.52 15.83
C ASN A 354 51.02 -4.43 15.21
N GLN A 355 51.87 -4.77 14.24
CA GLN A 355 52.75 -3.85 13.52
C GLN A 355 52.15 -3.34 12.21
N TRP A 356 50.98 -3.83 11.84
CA TRP A 356 50.23 -3.34 10.69
C TRP A 356 49.80 -1.90 10.96
N LYS A 357 50.47 -0.96 10.30
CA LYS A 357 50.13 0.46 10.28
C LYS A 357 49.48 0.76 8.94
N GLU A 358 48.44 1.59 8.93
CA GLU A 358 47.85 2.11 7.71
C GLU A 358 48.93 2.90 6.95
N ASN A 359 49.64 2.25 6.03
CA ASN A 359 50.41 2.99 5.03
C ASN A 359 49.38 3.48 4.03
N ILE A 360 48.87 4.69 4.26
CA ILE A 360 48.10 5.43 3.26
C ILE A 360 49.09 5.68 2.10
N PRO A 361 48.92 5.08 0.91
CA PRO A 361 49.67 5.52 -0.24
C PRO A 361 49.15 6.92 -0.58
N LYS A 362 50.02 7.93 -0.44
CA LYS A 362 49.81 9.21 -1.11
C LYS A 362 50.00 8.98 -2.60
N GLU A 363 48.94 9.12 -3.37
CA GLU A 363 48.95 9.72 -4.72
C GLU A 363 47.52 10.01 -5.18
#